data_AF-A0A9E1VS59-F1
#
_entry.id   AF-A0A9E1VS59-F1
#
_cell.length_a   1.000
_cell.length_b   1.000
_cell.length_c   1.000
_cell.angle_alpha   90.00
_cell.angle_beta   90.00
_cell.angle_gamma   90.00
#
_symmetry.space_group_name_H-M   'P 1'
#
loop_
_entity.id
_entity.type
_entity.pdbx_description
1 polymer ?
#
loop_
_entity_poly.entity_id
_entity_poly.type
_entity_poly.pdbx_seq_one_letter_code
_entity_poly.pdbx_strand_id
1 'polypeptide(L)'
;IFINAHMGWMANDLDKLEDHLDSLPNVYTEIGAVIGELGRQPRRARKFFIDYQDRIMFGKDTYKKSEFDVYFRVLETSDEYFDYYRKRHGLWKMYGLNLPDEVLKKLYYKNALKLFPSIDKTLFE
;
A
#
# COMPACT_ATOMS: atom_id res chain seq x y z
N ILE A 1 13.53 -11.41 -9.17
CA ILE A 1 12.50 -10.61 -8.47
C ILE A 1 13.15 -10.03 -7.22
N PHE A 2 12.96 -8.75 -6.94
CA PHE A 2 13.39 -8.09 -5.70
C PHE A 2 12.19 -7.38 -5.08
N ILE A 3 11.99 -7.48 -3.77
CA ILE A 3 10.89 -6.82 -3.06
C ILE A 3 11.51 -5.73 -2.18
N ASN A 4 11.30 -4.49 -2.58
CA ASN A 4 11.78 -3.31 -1.86
C ASN A 4 10.82 -3.00 -0.71
N ALA A 5 11.26 -3.23 0.51
CA ALA A 5 10.45 -3.02 1.71
C ALA A 5 10.06 -1.54 1.87
N HIS A 6 8.87 -1.31 2.43
CA HIS A 6 8.36 -0.03 2.88
C HIS A 6 8.37 1.04 1.79
N MET A 7 8.00 0.67 0.56
CA MET A 7 8.05 1.59 -0.59
C MET A 7 9.45 2.15 -0.85
N GLY A 8 10.51 1.44 -0.44
CA GLY A 8 11.88 1.92 -0.47
C GLY A 8 12.13 3.18 0.35
N TRP A 9 11.28 3.44 1.36
CA TRP A 9 11.20 4.71 2.08
C TRP A 9 10.97 5.93 1.18
N MET A 10 10.32 5.73 0.03
CA MET A 10 9.95 6.77 -0.93
C MET A 10 8.43 7.01 -0.96
N ALA A 11 7.66 6.45 -0.02
CA ALA A 11 6.21 6.72 0.05
C ALA A 11 5.88 8.21 0.21
N ASN A 12 6.82 9.00 0.74
CA ASN A 12 6.68 10.45 0.87
C ASN A 12 6.89 11.21 -0.45
N ASP A 13 7.52 10.58 -1.44
CA ASP A 13 7.89 11.11 -2.76
C ASP A 13 7.63 10.02 -3.81
N LEU A 14 6.36 9.92 -4.23
CA LEU A 14 5.92 8.86 -5.13
C LEU A 14 6.49 9.00 -6.54
N ASP A 15 6.86 10.21 -6.98
CA ASP A 15 7.48 10.43 -8.30
C ASP A 15 8.85 9.73 -8.33
N LYS A 16 9.64 9.85 -7.26
CA LYS A 16 10.92 9.12 -7.14
C LYS A 16 10.73 7.60 -7.09
N LEU A 17 9.67 7.12 -6.45
CA LEU A 17 9.36 5.69 -6.45
C LEU A 17 8.96 5.19 -7.84
N GLU A 18 8.21 5.98 -8.62
CA GLU A 18 7.87 5.68 -10.02
C GLU A 18 9.14 5.54 -10.86
N ASP A 19 10.06 6.51 -10.81
CA ASP A 19 11.34 6.44 -11.52
C ASP A 19 12.14 5.19 -11.15
N HIS A 20 12.16 4.84 -9.86
CA HIS A 20 12.85 3.65 -9.36
C HIS A 20 12.23 2.36 -9.89
N LEU A 21 10.91 2.32 -9.94
CA LEU A 21 10.12 1.21 -10.46
C LEU A 21 10.31 1.08 -11.99
N ASP A 22 10.25 2.16 -12.74
CA ASP A 22 10.37 2.15 -14.20
C ASP A 22 11.77 1.74 -14.66
N SER A 23 12.81 2.19 -13.95
CA SER A 23 14.20 1.84 -14.24
C SER A 23 14.56 0.40 -13.88
N LEU A 24 13.85 -0.24 -12.94
CA LEU A 24 14.15 -1.58 -12.44
C LEU A 24 12.94 -2.51 -12.55
N PRO A 25 12.73 -3.17 -13.72
CA PRO A 25 11.50 -3.93 -13.99
C PRO A 25 11.30 -5.14 -13.08
N ASN A 26 12.37 -5.63 -12.43
CA ASN A 26 12.36 -6.75 -11.49
C ASN A 26 12.04 -6.36 -10.04
N VAL A 27 11.81 -5.07 -9.75
CA VAL A 27 11.50 -4.55 -8.41
C VAL A 27 10.00 -4.48 -8.17
N TYR A 28 9.59 -5.01 -7.02
CA TYR A 28 8.27 -4.92 -6.42
C TYR A 28 8.37 -4.13 -5.11
N THR A 29 7.24 -3.71 -4.54
CA THR A 29 7.24 -3.06 -3.24
C THR A 29 6.01 -3.40 -2.39
N GLU A 30 6.00 -2.90 -1.15
CA GLU A 30 4.94 -3.11 -0.17
C GLU A 30 4.74 -1.89 0.75
N ILE A 31 3.56 -1.78 1.39
CA ILE A 31 3.09 -0.56 2.09
C ILE A 31 3.36 -0.53 3.61
N GLY A 32 4.08 -1.52 4.12
CA GLY A 32 4.41 -1.68 5.53
C GLY A 32 5.09 -0.44 6.10
N ALA A 33 4.73 -0.11 7.34
CA ALA A 33 5.21 1.05 8.08
C ALA A 33 4.91 2.45 7.47
N VAL A 34 4.42 2.55 6.23
CA VAL A 34 4.29 3.83 5.50
C VAL A 34 2.86 4.24 5.16
N ILE A 35 1.84 3.56 5.70
CA ILE A 35 0.44 3.93 5.45
C ILE A 35 0.13 5.40 5.74
N GLY A 36 0.82 6.00 6.72
CA GLY A 36 0.77 7.43 7.05
C GLY A 36 1.13 8.32 5.87
N GLU A 37 2.20 8.00 5.15
CA GLU A 37 2.68 8.77 3.98
C GLU A 37 1.69 8.71 2.82
N LEU A 38 1.03 7.57 2.63
CA LEU A 38 0.03 7.38 1.59
C LEU A 38 -1.23 8.20 1.88
N GLY A 39 -1.74 8.10 3.10
CA GLY A 39 -2.99 8.77 3.48
C GLY A 39 -2.90 10.29 3.60
N ARG A 40 -1.73 10.92 3.60
CA ARG A 40 -1.63 12.40 3.51
C ARG A 40 -1.71 12.96 2.09
N GLN A 41 -1.62 12.13 1.07
CA GLN A 41 -1.56 12.55 -0.33
C GLN A 41 -2.55 11.77 -1.21
N PRO A 42 -3.86 11.77 -0.86
CA PRO A 42 -4.81 10.79 -1.37
C PRO A 42 -4.93 10.75 -2.90
N ARG A 43 -4.91 11.91 -3.56
CA ARG A 43 -5.00 12.00 -5.03
C ARG A 43 -3.77 11.38 -5.70
N ARG A 44 -2.58 11.68 -5.20
CA ARG A 44 -1.31 11.20 -5.76
C ARG A 44 -1.10 9.71 -5.48
N ALA A 45 -1.36 9.29 -4.25
CA ALA A 45 -1.30 7.89 -3.85
C ALA A 45 -2.30 7.04 -4.65
N ARG A 46 -3.56 7.47 -4.76
CA ARG A 46 -4.56 6.76 -5.59
C ARG A 46 -4.08 6.54 -7.02
N LYS A 47 -3.54 7.58 -7.66
CA LYS A 47 -2.98 7.47 -9.03
C LYS A 47 -1.84 6.43 -9.07
N PHE A 48 -0.87 6.52 -8.15
CA PHE A 48 0.25 5.58 -8.05
C PHE A 48 -0.23 4.13 -7.93
N PHE A 49 -1.17 3.85 -7.04
CA PHE A 49 -1.70 2.49 -6.85
C PHE A 49 -2.41 1.95 -8.09
N ILE A 50 -3.07 2.80 -8.87
CA ILE A 50 -3.74 2.38 -10.11
C ILE A 50 -2.70 2.07 -11.20
N ASP A 51 -1.71 2.96 -11.38
CA ASP A 51 -0.73 2.83 -12.46
C ASP A 51 0.25 1.67 -12.21
N TYR A 52 0.63 1.43 -10.95
CA TYR A 52 1.59 0.42 -10.53
C TYR A 52 0.94 -0.79 -9.81
N GLN A 53 -0.36 -0.98 -10.00
CA GLN A 53 -1.17 -1.99 -9.29
C GLN A 53 -0.61 -3.41 -9.34
N ASP A 54 0.16 -3.77 -10.36
CA ASP A 54 0.73 -5.12 -10.54
C ASP A 54 2.06 -5.33 -9.83
N ARG A 55 2.57 -4.31 -9.10
CA ARG A 55 3.89 -4.35 -8.42
C ARG A 55 3.88 -3.94 -6.96
N ILE A 56 2.71 -3.73 -6.36
CA ILE A 56 2.57 -3.30 -4.96
C ILE A 56 1.84 -4.40 -4.17
N MET A 57 2.36 -4.75 -3.00
CA MET A 57 1.77 -5.73 -2.09
C MET A 57 1.39 -5.11 -0.76
N PHE A 58 0.43 -5.72 -0.08
CA PHE A 58 0.05 -5.33 1.27
C PHE A 58 1.11 -5.80 2.27
N GLY A 59 1.45 -4.93 3.22
CA GLY A 59 2.22 -5.27 4.40
C GLY A 59 1.95 -4.27 5.52
N LYS A 60 2.07 -4.71 6.77
CA LYS A 60 1.85 -3.87 7.97
C LYS A 60 3.13 -3.67 8.80
N ASP A 61 4.17 -4.45 8.55
CA ASP A 61 5.44 -4.52 9.33
C ASP A 61 5.29 -5.11 10.75
N THR A 62 4.13 -4.97 11.40
CA THR A 62 3.86 -5.53 12.74
C THR A 62 2.44 -6.09 12.83
N TYR A 63 2.21 -7.19 13.55
CA TYR A 63 0.85 -7.71 13.75
C TYR A 63 0.15 -7.06 14.95
N LYS A 64 -0.96 -6.35 14.68
CA LYS A 64 -1.91 -5.90 15.70
C LYS A 64 -3.27 -5.68 15.05
N LYS A 65 -4.22 -6.58 15.31
CA LYS A 65 -5.52 -6.66 14.62
C LYS A 65 -6.27 -5.32 14.58
N SER A 66 -6.34 -4.61 15.70
CA SER A 66 -7.08 -3.34 15.80
C SER A 66 -6.49 -2.18 14.99
N GLU A 67 -5.28 -2.33 14.43
CA GLU A 67 -4.65 -1.29 13.61
C GLU A 67 -4.99 -1.46 12.12
N PHE A 68 -5.50 -2.64 11.69
CA PHE A 68 -5.84 -2.89 10.30
C PHE A 68 -7.03 -2.07 9.82
N ASP A 69 -7.95 -1.70 10.73
CA ASP A 69 -9.10 -0.85 10.40
C ASP A 69 -8.67 0.48 9.78
N VAL A 70 -7.53 1.05 10.21
CA VAL A 70 -6.98 2.27 9.61
C VAL A 70 -6.40 2.02 8.21
N TYR A 71 -5.80 0.85 7.97
CA TYR A 71 -5.31 0.47 6.65
C TYR A 71 -6.48 0.33 5.67
N PHE A 72 -7.52 -0.41 6.06
CA PHE A 72 -8.73 -0.56 5.24
C PHE A 72 -9.41 0.78 5.01
N ARG A 73 -9.53 1.62 6.04
CA ARG A 73 -10.09 2.97 5.90
C ARG A 73 -9.29 3.84 4.92
N VAL A 74 -7.96 3.83 4.99
CA VAL A 74 -7.12 4.58 4.03
C VAL A 74 -7.25 4.01 2.63
N LEU A 75 -7.28 2.69 2.44
CA LEU A 75 -7.23 2.10 1.10
C LEU A 75 -8.60 2.09 0.40
N GLU A 76 -9.67 1.80 1.14
CA GLU A 76 -10.97 1.42 0.57
C GLU A 76 -11.97 2.58 0.50
N THR A 77 -11.92 3.52 1.45
CA THR A 77 -12.97 4.54 1.56
C THR A 77 -12.58 5.83 0.85
N SER A 78 -13.56 6.72 0.68
CA SER A 78 -13.37 8.12 0.29
C SER A 78 -13.42 9.05 1.51
N ASP A 79 -13.16 8.54 2.71
CA ASP A 79 -13.22 9.35 3.93
C ASP A 79 -12.15 10.43 3.93
N GLU A 80 -12.47 11.58 4.49
CA GLU A 80 -11.53 12.69 4.59
C GLU A 80 -11.27 13.02 6.06
N TYR A 81 -10.07 13.54 6.32
CA TYR A 81 -9.76 14.23 7.56
C TYR A 81 -9.95 13.41 8.86
N PHE A 82 -9.31 12.24 8.96
CA PHE A 82 -9.36 11.42 10.18
C PHE A 82 -7.99 11.21 10.85
N ASP A 83 -8.01 10.82 12.13
CA ASP A 83 -6.80 10.64 12.92
C ASP A 83 -6.08 9.33 12.61
N TYR A 84 -4.75 9.37 12.68
CA TYR A 84 -3.92 8.18 12.70
C TYR A 84 -3.91 7.54 14.08
N TYR A 85 -3.77 6.21 14.15
CA TYR A 85 -3.86 5.46 15.40
C TYR A 85 -2.62 5.58 16.30
N ARG A 86 -1.49 6.08 15.79
CA ARG A 86 -0.25 6.31 16.58
C ARG A 86 -0.01 7.78 16.82
N LYS A 87 0.49 8.12 18.02
CA LYS A 87 0.84 9.50 18.41
C LYS A 87 2.19 9.99 17.87
N ARG A 88 3.06 9.10 17.36
CA ARG A 88 4.45 9.41 16.95
C ARG A 88 4.70 9.32 15.45
N HIS A 89 3.74 8.81 14.69
CA HIS A 89 3.81 8.66 13.23
C HIS A 89 2.54 9.26 12.65
N GLY A 90 2.55 9.70 11.40
CA GLY A 90 1.35 10.29 10.78
C GLY A 90 0.84 11.48 11.58
N LEU A 91 1.69 12.50 11.79
CA LEU A 91 1.36 13.72 12.53
C LEU A 91 0.39 14.66 11.77
N TRP A 92 -0.31 14.10 10.78
CA TRP A 92 -1.23 14.76 9.87
C TRP A 92 -2.53 13.98 9.83
N LYS A 93 -3.56 14.62 9.30
CA LYS A 93 -4.82 13.94 9.02
C LYS A 93 -4.65 12.98 7.85
N MET A 94 -5.35 11.88 7.96
CA MET A 94 -5.40 10.82 6.97
C MET A 94 -6.63 10.99 6.09
N TYR A 95 -6.52 10.49 4.87
CA TYR A 95 -7.56 10.51 3.85
C TYR A 95 -7.62 9.14 3.17
N GLY A 96 -8.82 8.75 2.80
CA GLY A 96 -9.13 7.57 2.01
C GLY A 96 -8.73 7.75 0.55
N LEU A 97 -8.24 6.67 -0.05
CA LEU A 97 -7.78 6.62 -1.44
C LEU A 97 -8.89 6.20 -2.39
N ASN A 98 -9.96 5.58 -1.89
CA ASN A 98 -11.06 5.01 -2.68
C ASN A 98 -10.52 4.19 -3.87
N LEU A 99 -9.68 3.21 -3.56
CA LEU A 99 -9.07 2.36 -4.58
C LEU A 99 -10.13 1.44 -5.22
N PRO A 100 -10.09 1.23 -6.54
CA PRO A 100 -10.97 0.26 -7.19
C PRO A 100 -10.77 -1.15 -6.64
N ASP A 101 -11.84 -1.95 -6.61
CA ASP A 101 -11.83 -3.34 -6.12
C ASP A 101 -10.73 -4.20 -6.77
N GLU A 102 -10.50 -4.06 -8.09
CA GLU A 102 -9.44 -4.81 -8.77
C GLU A 102 -8.03 -4.44 -8.27
N VAL A 103 -7.79 -3.17 -7.94
CA VAL A 103 -6.52 -2.71 -7.36
C VAL A 103 -6.37 -3.23 -5.93
N LEU A 104 -7.45 -3.20 -5.14
CA LEU A 104 -7.47 -3.74 -3.78
C LEU A 104 -7.15 -5.24 -3.76
N LYS A 105 -7.77 -6.04 -4.64
CA LYS A 105 -7.48 -7.48 -4.74
C LYS A 105 -6.02 -7.76 -5.11
N LYS A 106 -5.45 -6.97 -6.03
CA LYS A 106 -4.02 -7.07 -6.38
C LYS A 106 -3.12 -6.75 -5.20
N LEU A 107 -3.40 -5.65 -4.51
CA LEU A 107 -2.68 -5.22 -3.32
C LEU A 107 -2.76 -6.26 -2.20
N TYR A 108 -3.96 -6.73 -1.86
CA TYR A 108 -4.19 -7.61 -0.72
C TYR A 108 -3.66 -9.02 -0.93
N TYR A 109 -3.77 -9.59 -2.13
CA TYR A 109 -3.36 -10.99 -2.30
C TYR A 109 -2.93 -11.41 -3.70
N LYS A 110 -3.51 -10.91 -4.81
CA LYS A 110 -3.18 -11.48 -6.14
C LYS A 110 -1.71 -11.30 -6.50
N ASN A 111 -1.08 -10.17 -6.14
CA ASN A 111 0.35 -9.96 -6.36
C ASN A 111 1.21 -10.89 -5.51
N ALA A 112 0.82 -11.12 -4.25
CA ALA A 112 1.52 -12.07 -3.38
C ALA A 112 1.42 -13.50 -3.92
N LEU A 113 0.24 -13.96 -4.35
CA LEU A 113 0.05 -15.28 -4.95
C LEU A 113 0.88 -15.48 -6.23
N LYS A 114 1.12 -14.42 -7.00
CA LYS A 114 1.96 -14.46 -8.19
C LYS A 114 3.45 -14.66 -7.86
N LEU A 115 3.94 -14.04 -6.79
CA LEU A 115 5.35 -14.08 -6.41
C LEU A 115 5.70 -15.26 -5.49
N PHE A 116 4.74 -15.74 -4.71
CA PHE A 116 4.93 -16.79 -3.72
C PHE A 116 4.05 -18.00 -4.05
N PRO A 117 4.50 -18.90 -4.94
CA PRO A 117 3.70 -20.03 -5.41
C PRO A 117 3.36 -21.06 -4.32
N SER A 118 4.00 -20.97 -3.15
CA SER A 118 3.73 -21.82 -1.99
C SER A 118 2.51 -21.38 -1.16
N ILE A 119 1.93 -20.20 -1.43
CA ILE A 119 0.71 -19.76 -0.76
C ILE A 119 -0.47 -20.54 -1.32
N ASP A 120 -1.26 -21.16 -0.44
CA ASP A 120 -2.50 -21.84 -0.81
C ASP A 120 -3.53 -20.84 -1.33
N LYS A 121 -3.93 -21.00 -2.59
CA LYS A 121 -4.87 -20.09 -3.28
C LYS A 121 -6.29 -20.23 -2.74
N THR A 122 -6.64 -21.39 -2.17
CA THR A 122 -8.00 -21.65 -1.65
C THR A 122 -8.34 -20.81 -0.42
N LEU A 123 -7.34 -20.17 0.21
CA LEU A 123 -7.54 -19.21 1.31
C LEU A 123 -8.21 -17.89 0.86
N PHE A 124 -8.34 -17.66 -0.44
CA PHE A 124 -8.84 -16.41 -1.04
C PHE A 124 -10.01 -16.62 -2.02
N GLU A 125 -10.57 -17.84 -2.06
CA GLU A 125 -11.73 -18.23 -2.89
C GLU A 125 -13.06 -18.07 -2.15
#